data_AF-Q1L090-F1
#
_entry.id   AF-Q1L090-F1
#
_cell.length_a   1.000
_cell.length_b   1.000
_cell.length_c   1.000
_cell.angle_alpha   90.00
_cell.angle_beta   90.00
_cell.angle_gamma   90.00
#
_symmetry.space_group_name_H-M   'P 1'
#
loop_
_entity.id
_entity.type
_entity.pdbx_description
1 polymer ?
#
loop_
_entity_poly.entity_id
_entity_poly.type
_entity_poly.pdbx_seq_one_letter_code
_entity_poly.pdbx_strand_id
1 'polypeptide(L)'
;PPRRKKLCIYYFGNNAEISKMKTQDVLRDAFIKSAAAETFLSWQYYKSKNGGSKLEKELESGIIPEDFKRQMFYTFGDYRDFLFGTDISKGHGKGSELEKQIYSLFPPNGEKASKLTCEQWWNENGPKIWEAMLCALSYDTKERNFKKEVHIKLTENYTYANVKFIGENTPNLSTFAEIPQFFRWLTEWRDDFC
;
A
#
# COMPACT_ATOMS: atom_id res chain seq x y z
N PRO A 1 0.05 -12.26 9.10
CA PRO A 1 0.20 -11.31 10.22
C PRO A 1 -1.16 -10.68 10.59
N PRO A 2 -1.38 -10.23 11.84
CA PRO A 2 -2.64 -9.61 12.27
C PRO A 2 -3.07 -8.41 11.41
N ARG A 3 -2.12 -7.55 11.01
CA ARG A 3 -2.34 -6.42 10.10
C ARG A 3 -2.99 -6.86 8.79
N ARG A 4 -2.39 -7.82 8.08
CA ARG A 4 -2.91 -8.35 6.80
C ARG A 4 -4.37 -8.80 6.89
N LYS A 5 -4.80 -9.40 8.00
CA LYS A 5 -6.20 -9.87 8.17
C LYS A 5 -7.21 -8.72 8.21
N LYS A 6 -6.78 -7.53 8.61
CA LYS A 6 -7.60 -6.32 8.71
C LYS A 6 -7.34 -5.31 7.59
N LEU A 7 -6.45 -5.65 6.66
CA LEU A 7 -6.05 -4.81 5.54
C LEU A 7 -7.30 -4.36 4.76
N CYS A 8 -7.45 -3.04 4.58
CA CYS A 8 -8.51 -2.46 3.80
C CYS A 8 -8.34 -2.84 2.33
N ILE A 9 -9.14 -3.80 1.86
CA ILE A 9 -9.20 -4.18 0.44
C ILE A 9 -10.57 -3.89 -0.15
N TYR A 10 -11.36 -3.03 0.50
CA TYR A 10 -12.78 -2.86 0.19
C TYR A 10 -13.03 -2.58 -1.29
N TYR A 11 -12.27 -1.66 -1.91
CA TYR A 11 -12.52 -1.21 -3.28
C TYR A 11 -12.14 -2.21 -4.38
N PHE A 12 -11.60 -3.39 -4.03
CA PHE A 12 -11.27 -4.41 -5.03
C PHE A 12 -11.44 -5.86 -4.55
N GLY A 13 -11.51 -6.12 -3.25
CA GLY A 13 -11.46 -7.46 -2.66
C GLY A 13 -12.81 -8.12 -2.40
N ASN A 14 -13.93 -7.43 -2.64
CA ASN A 14 -15.26 -8.01 -2.49
C ASN A 14 -15.95 -8.21 -3.86
N ASN A 15 -16.87 -9.17 -3.93
CA ASN A 15 -17.51 -9.57 -5.20
C ASN A 15 -18.16 -8.40 -5.97
N ALA A 16 -18.76 -7.43 -5.28
CA ALA A 16 -19.40 -6.29 -5.94
C ALA A 16 -18.34 -5.39 -6.62
N GLU A 17 -17.24 -5.09 -5.94
CA GLU A 17 -16.16 -4.28 -6.50
C GLU A 17 -15.34 -5.03 -7.56
N ILE A 18 -15.07 -6.34 -7.36
CA ILE A 18 -14.46 -7.20 -8.39
C ILE A 18 -15.27 -7.11 -9.69
N SER A 19 -16.61 -7.22 -9.60
CA SER A 19 -17.46 -7.18 -10.80
C SER A 19 -17.39 -5.85 -11.57
N LYS A 20 -17.10 -4.74 -10.88
CA LYS A 20 -16.99 -3.38 -11.46
C LYS A 20 -15.63 -3.11 -12.09
N MET A 21 -14.61 -3.90 -11.75
CA MET A 21 -13.24 -3.72 -12.22
C MET A 21 -13.09 -4.12 -13.68
N LYS A 22 -13.47 -3.23 -14.62
CA LYS A 22 -13.47 -3.51 -16.06
C LYS A 22 -12.28 -2.94 -16.83
N THR A 23 -11.51 -2.03 -16.22
CA THR A 23 -10.37 -1.35 -16.85
C THR A 23 -9.18 -1.24 -15.90
N GLN A 24 -7.99 -1.04 -16.47
CA GLN A 24 -6.77 -0.79 -15.70
C GLN A 24 -6.85 0.50 -14.88
N ASP A 25 -7.59 1.52 -15.33
CA ASP A 25 -7.85 2.74 -14.56
C ASP A 25 -8.73 2.49 -13.33
N VAL A 26 -9.78 1.68 -13.47
CA VAL A 26 -10.64 1.32 -12.33
C VAL A 26 -9.85 0.52 -11.28
N LEU A 27 -8.98 -0.39 -11.72
CA LEU A 27 -8.05 -1.10 -10.84
C LEU A 27 -7.12 -0.11 -10.11
N ARG A 28 -6.58 0.89 -10.82
CA ARG A 28 -5.67 1.91 -10.26
C ARG A 28 -6.36 2.68 -9.16
N ASP A 29 -7.54 3.18 -9.45
CA ASP A 29 -8.31 3.99 -8.52
C ASP A 29 -8.73 3.16 -7.29
N ALA A 30 -9.05 1.88 -7.48
CA ALA A 30 -9.36 0.97 -6.38
C ALA A 30 -8.15 0.73 -5.45
N PHE A 31 -6.96 0.56 -6.02
CA PHE A 31 -5.72 0.37 -5.25
C PHE A 31 -5.35 1.66 -4.50
N ILE A 32 -5.40 2.81 -5.16
CA ILE A 32 -5.14 4.13 -4.55
C ILE A 32 -6.09 4.40 -3.39
N LYS A 33 -7.41 4.21 -3.60
CA LYS A 33 -8.42 4.43 -2.54
C LYS A 33 -8.22 3.49 -1.36
N SER A 34 -7.94 2.22 -1.63
CA SER A 34 -7.72 1.23 -0.57
C SER A 34 -6.45 1.52 0.22
N ALA A 35 -5.34 1.85 -0.46
CA ALA A 35 -4.06 2.14 0.19
C ALA A 35 -4.12 3.43 1.03
N ALA A 36 -4.79 4.46 0.52
CA ALA A 36 -5.04 5.69 1.28
C ALA A 36 -5.94 5.41 2.50
N ALA A 37 -7.06 4.70 2.32
CA ALA A 37 -7.97 4.36 3.41
C ALA A 37 -7.29 3.49 4.49
N GLU A 38 -6.54 2.48 4.07
CA GLU A 38 -5.74 1.65 4.98
C GLU A 38 -4.76 2.50 5.79
N THR A 39 -3.97 3.34 5.11
CA THR A 39 -2.94 4.14 5.77
C THR A 39 -3.55 5.14 6.75
N PHE A 40 -4.65 5.78 6.35
CA PHE A 40 -5.40 6.67 7.22
C PHE A 40 -5.91 5.96 8.47
N LEU A 41 -6.62 4.84 8.32
CA LEU A 41 -7.20 4.11 9.45
C LEU A 41 -6.11 3.53 10.37
N SER A 42 -5.05 2.95 9.78
CA SER A 42 -3.92 2.42 10.52
C SER A 42 -3.16 3.51 11.26
N TRP A 43 -3.03 4.72 10.70
CA TRP A 43 -2.45 5.87 11.39
C TRP A 43 -3.29 6.30 12.60
N GLN A 44 -4.62 6.40 12.45
CA GLN A 44 -5.50 6.73 13.57
C GLN A 44 -5.40 5.67 14.68
N TYR A 45 -5.38 4.39 14.31
CA TYR A 45 -5.18 3.30 15.26
C TYR A 45 -3.82 3.40 15.96
N TYR A 46 -2.74 3.61 15.22
CA TYR A 46 -1.39 3.75 15.75
C TYR A 46 -1.28 4.92 16.74
N LYS A 47 -1.82 6.11 16.41
CA LYS A 47 -1.87 7.26 17.31
C LYS A 47 -2.64 6.96 18.60
N SER A 48 -3.75 6.23 18.49
CA SER A 48 -4.60 5.88 19.65
C SER A 48 -3.90 4.97 20.67
N LYS A 49 -2.87 4.23 20.24
CA LYS A 49 -2.14 3.27 21.08
C LYS A 49 -0.79 3.80 21.61
N ASN A 50 -0.23 4.84 21.00
CA ASN A 50 1.16 5.25 21.22
C ASN A 50 1.34 6.73 21.61
N GLY A 51 0.30 7.38 22.17
CA GLY A 51 0.41 8.77 22.65
C GLY A 51 0.33 9.81 21.52
N GLY A 52 -0.83 9.88 20.87
CA GLY A 52 -1.05 10.57 19.59
C GLY A 52 -0.63 12.04 19.46
N SER A 53 -0.54 12.83 20.54
CA SER A 53 -0.15 14.26 20.42
C SER A 53 1.32 14.46 20.05
N LYS A 54 2.22 13.59 20.52
CA LYS A 54 3.64 13.62 20.15
C LYS A 54 3.81 13.20 18.69
N LEU A 55 3.14 12.12 18.31
CA LEU A 55 3.18 11.54 16.96
C LEU A 55 2.60 12.48 15.90
N GLU A 56 1.58 13.26 16.25
CA GLU A 56 0.98 14.27 15.37
C GLU A 56 1.98 15.39 15.06
N LYS A 57 2.69 15.92 16.07
CA LYS A 57 3.75 16.91 15.88
C LYS A 57 4.93 16.37 15.08
N GLU A 58 5.31 15.12 15.32
CA GLU A 58 6.37 14.44 14.57
C GLU A 58 6.00 14.31 13.09
N LEU A 59 4.77 13.88 12.79
CA LEU A 59 4.27 13.82 11.42
C LEU A 59 4.20 15.20 10.76
N GLU A 60 3.75 16.23 11.49
CA GLU A 60 3.73 17.62 11.00
C GLU A 60 5.12 18.18 10.67
N SER A 61 6.15 17.68 11.35
CA SER A 61 7.55 17.97 11.04
C SER A 61 8.07 17.23 9.80
N GLY A 62 7.27 16.33 9.22
CA GLY A 62 7.63 15.53 8.05
C GLY A 62 8.29 14.20 8.39
N ILE A 63 8.11 13.71 9.62
CA ILE A 63 8.72 12.46 10.10
C ILE A 63 7.63 11.41 10.33
N ILE A 64 7.72 10.28 9.62
CA ILE A 64 6.89 9.10 9.86
C ILE A 64 7.59 8.24 10.91
N PRO A 65 6.92 7.93 12.04
CA PRO A 65 7.48 7.03 13.05
C PRO A 65 7.93 5.71 12.43
N GLU A 66 9.13 5.27 12.78
CA GLU A 66 9.77 4.09 12.19
C GLU A 66 8.86 2.85 12.24
N ASP A 67 8.28 2.53 13.39
CA ASP A 67 7.38 1.36 13.52
C ASP A 67 6.18 1.43 12.57
N PHE A 68 5.61 2.62 12.38
CA PHE A 68 4.52 2.84 11.45
C PHE A 68 4.97 2.77 9.98
N LYS A 69 6.13 3.33 9.66
CA LYS A 69 6.75 3.21 8.32
C LYS A 69 6.97 1.75 7.95
N ARG A 70 7.40 0.91 8.91
CA ARG A 70 7.53 -0.55 8.75
C ARG A 70 6.21 -1.19 8.32
N GLN A 71 5.10 -0.83 8.99
CA GLN A 71 3.75 -1.30 8.63
C GLN A 71 3.30 -0.84 7.23
N MET A 72 3.65 0.38 6.84
CA MET A 72 3.37 0.89 5.49
C MET A 72 4.10 0.07 4.41
N PHE A 73 5.36 -0.31 4.64
CA PHE A 73 6.12 -1.17 3.72
C PHE A 73 5.46 -2.54 3.54
N TYR A 74 5.09 -3.21 4.64
CA TYR A 74 4.38 -4.49 4.56
C TYR A 74 3.05 -4.37 3.81
N THR A 75 2.31 -3.31 4.09
CA THR A 75 1.05 -3.00 3.41
C THR A 75 1.25 -2.80 1.91
N PHE A 76 2.23 -1.99 1.51
CA PHE A 76 2.55 -1.77 0.10
C PHE A 76 2.95 -3.07 -0.62
N GLY A 77 3.74 -3.93 0.06
CA GLY A 77 4.07 -5.27 -0.44
C GLY A 77 2.84 -6.16 -0.65
N ASP A 78 1.89 -6.16 0.30
CA ASP A 78 0.64 -6.92 0.16
C ASP A 78 -0.20 -6.43 -1.04
N TYR A 79 -0.25 -5.12 -1.29
CA TYR A 79 -0.89 -4.57 -2.49
C TYR A 79 -0.27 -5.09 -3.78
N ARG A 80 1.06 -5.16 -3.83
CA ARG A 80 1.77 -5.76 -4.96
C ARG A 80 1.37 -7.22 -5.15
N ASP A 81 1.30 -7.99 -4.08
CA ASP A 81 0.94 -9.41 -4.17
C ASP A 81 -0.47 -9.65 -4.70
N PHE A 82 -1.43 -8.76 -4.43
CA PHE A 82 -2.77 -8.86 -5.04
C PHE A 82 -2.72 -8.65 -6.54
N LEU A 83 -1.95 -7.68 -7.03
CA LEU A 83 -1.82 -7.42 -8.47
C LEU A 83 -1.24 -8.64 -9.21
N PHE A 84 -0.25 -9.30 -8.61
CA PHE A 84 0.43 -10.45 -9.19
C PHE A 84 -0.19 -11.80 -8.79
N GLY A 85 -1.34 -11.81 -8.13
CA GLY A 85 -1.99 -13.05 -7.69
C GLY A 85 -1.14 -13.92 -6.73
N THR A 86 -0.07 -13.36 -6.16
CA THR A 86 0.88 -14.07 -5.29
C THR A 86 0.53 -13.98 -3.81
N ASP A 87 -0.56 -13.30 -3.46
CA ASP A 87 -1.03 -13.23 -2.08
C ASP A 87 -1.37 -14.63 -1.55
N ILE A 88 -0.77 -15.03 -0.43
CA ILE A 88 -0.90 -16.37 0.15
C ILE A 88 -2.10 -16.46 1.10
N SER A 89 -2.90 -15.41 1.24
CA SER A 89 -4.11 -15.46 2.05
C SER A 89 -5.22 -16.25 1.33
N LYS A 90 -6.05 -16.93 2.13
CA LYS A 90 -7.17 -17.70 1.61
C LYS A 90 -8.13 -16.79 0.85
N GLY A 91 -8.38 -17.12 -0.42
CA GLY A 91 -9.41 -16.48 -1.25
C GLY A 91 -8.98 -15.25 -2.04
N HIS A 92 -7.72 -14.82 -1.95
CA HIS A 92 -7.24 -13.65 -2.71
C HIS A 92 -6.01 -13.91 -3.60
N GLY A 93 -5.34 -15.04 -3.41
CA GLY A 93 -4.20 -15.45 -4.23
C GLY A 93 -4.56 -16.22 -5.49
N LYS A 94 -3.63 -17.06 -5.91
CA LYS A 94 -3.76 -17.98 -7.04
C LYS A 94 -5.08 -18.77 -7.03
N GLY A 95 -5.80 -18.73 -8.14
CA GLY A 95 -7.10 -19.35 -8.37
C GLY A 95 -8.30 -18.54 -7.86
N SER A 96 -8.08 -17.41 -7.17
CA SER A 96 -9.17 -16.57 -6.67
C SER A 96 -9.92 -15.84 -7.78
N GLU A 97 -11.13 -15.39 -7.46
CA GLU A 97 -11.90 -14.54 -8.38
C GLU A 97 -11.23 -13.19 -8.60
N LEU A 98 -10.57 -12.66 -7.56
CA LEU A 98 -9.79 -11.43 -7.66
C LEU A 98 -8.66 -11.55 -8.67
N GLU A 99 -7.82 -12.60 -8.56
CA GLU A 99 -6.72 -12.83 -9.51
C GLU A 99 -7.25 -12.93 -10.94
N LYS A 100 -8.28 -13.76 -11.17
CA LYS A 100 -8.87 -13.92 -12.51
C LYS A 100 -9.36 -12.60 -13.08
N GLN A 101 -10.05 -11.80 -12.27
CA GLN A 101 -10.55 -10.51 -12.69
C GLN A 101 -9.41 -9.54 -13.01
N ILE A 102 -8.38 -9.44 -12.16
CA ILE A 102 -7.21 -8.61 -12.39
C ILE A 102 -6.52 -9.03 -13.70
N TYR A 103 -6.19 -10.31 -13.86
CA TYR A 103 -5.51 -10.81 -15.06
C TYR A 103 -6.33 -10.65 -16.33
N SER A 104 -7.66 -10.69 -16.27
CA SER A 104 -8.50 -10.39 -17.44
C SER A 104 -8.29 -8.96 -18.00
N LEU A 105 -7.74 -8.04 -17.20
CA LEU A 105 -7.43 -6.68 -17.62
C LEU A 105 -6.12 -6.59 -18.42
N PHE A 106 -5.24 -7.58 -18.29
CA PHE A 106 -3.88 -7.59 -18.84
C PHE A 106 -3.75 -8.66 -19.94
N PRO A 107 -3.64 -8.28 -21.22
CA PRO A 107 -3.47 -9.25 -22.29
C PRO A 107 -2.07 -9.88 -22.25
N PRO A 108 -1.90 -11.15 -22.69
CA PRO A 108 -0.61 -11.84 -22.65
C PRO A 108 0.48 -11.17 -23.52
N ASN A 109 0.10 -10.49 -24.62
CA ASN A 109 1.05 -9.91 -25.59
C ASN A 109 0.79 -8.42 -25.93
N GLY A 110 0.06 -7.66 -25.12
CA GLY A 110 -0.17 -6.23 -25.38
C GLY A 110 -0.94 -5.90 -26.68
N GLU A 111 -1.58 -6.87 -27.33
CA GLU A 111 -2.15 -6.77 -28.69
C GLU A 111 -3.31 -5.78 -28.87
N LYS A 112 -3.78 -5.12 -27.80
CA LYS A 112 -4.54 -3.88 -27.93
C LYS A 112 -3.59 -2.75 -27.57
N ALA A 113 -3.24 -1.93 -28.56
CA ALA A 113 -2.23 -0.87 -28.58
C ALA A 113 -2.27 0.19 -27.44
N SER A 114 -3.04 -0.01 -26.37
CA SER A 114 -3.14 0.86 -25.20
C SER A 114 -3.17 0.15 -23.84
N LYS A 115 -3.03 -1.19 -23.75
CA LYS A 115 -3.07 -1.91 -22.46
C LYS A 115 -1.67 -2.30 -21.98
N LEU A 116 -1.33 -1.87 -20.77
CA LEU A 116 -0.08 -2.23 -20.09
C LEU A 116 -0.06 -3.71 -19.72
N THR A 117 1.13 -4.30 -19.53
CA THR A 117 1.31 -5.55 -18.77
C THR A 117 1.18 -5.29 -17.26
N CYS A 118 1.05 -6.33 -16.43
CA CYS A 118 1.03 -6.16 -14.96
C CYS A 118 2.28 -5.44 -14.45
N GLU A 119 3.46 -5.77 -15.00
CA GLU A 119 4.73 -5.14 -14.62
C GLU A 119 4.78 -3.67 -15.02
N GLN A 120 4.42 -3.35 -16.27
CA GLN A 120 4.37 -1.97 -16.74
C GLN A 120 3.37 -1.15 -15.92
N TRP A 121 2.21 -1.73 -15.63
CA TRP A 121 1.19 -1.10 -14.81
C TRP A 121 1.67 -0.84 -13.38
N TRP A 122 2.37 -1.79 -12.76
CA TRP A 122 2.96 -1.60 -11.42
C TRP A 122 4.05 -0.55 -11.43
N ASN A 123 4.93 -0.54 -12.43
CA ASN A 123 5.98 0.46 -12.55
C ASN A 123 5.41 1.87 -12.69
N GLU A 124 4.28 2.03 -13.39
CA GLU A 124 3.61 3.32 -13.53
C GLU A 124 2.81 3.73 -12.28
N ASN A 125 2.12 2.78 -11.64
CA ASN A 125 1.12 3.10 -10.61
C ASN A 125 1.56 2.79 -9.17
N GLY A 126 2.59 1.97 -8.96
CA GLY A 126 3.23 1.74 -7.66
C GLY A 126 3.66 3.05 -6.98
N PRO A 127 4.33 3.98 -7.68
CA PRO A 127 4.62 5.31 -7.13
C PRO A 127 3.38 6.09 -6.71
N LYS A 128 2.29 6.03 -7.50
CA LYS A 128 1.01 6.71 -7.21
C LYS A 128 0.30 6.10 -6.00
N ILE A 129 0.38 4.77 -5.84
CA ILE A 129 -0.16 4.06 -4.67
C ILE A 129 0.61 4.48 -3.40
N TRP A 130 1.94 4.53 -3.46
CA TRP A 130 2.76 5.01 -2.35
C TRP A 130 2.48 6.48 -1.99
N GLU A 131 2.39 7.35 -3.00
CA GLU A 131 2.01 8.75 -2.81
C GLU A 131 0.63 8.90 -2.17
N ALA A 132 -0.34 8.05 -2.53
CA ALA A 132 -1.66 8.02 -1.89
C ALA A 132 -1.59 7.65 -0.41
N MET A 133 -0.68 6.76 -0.02
CA MET A 133 -0.43 6.43 1.39
C MET A 133 0.13 7.67 2.13
N LEU A 134 1.10 8.39 1.55
CA LEU A 134 1.64 9.63 2.13
C LEU A 134 0.58 10.75 2.19
N CYS A 135 -0.25 10.87 1.15
CA CYS A 135 -1.36 11.81 1.08
C CYS A 135 -2.38 11.57 2.21
N ALA A 136 -2.69 10.30 2.51
CA ALA A 136 -3.59 9.93 3.61
C ALA A 136 -3.08 10.37 4.98
N LEU A 137 -1.76 10.41 5.19
CA LEU A 137 -1.15 10.92 6.42
C LEU A 137 -1.25 12.45 6.55
N SER A 138 -1.47 13.15 5.44
CA SER A 138 -1.50 14.61 5.41
C SER A 138 -2.88 15.20 5.69
N TYR A 139 -3.88 14.36 5.98
CA TYR A 139 -5.23 14.80 6.32
C TYR A 139 -5.42 14.98 7.82
N ASP A 140 -5.85 16.17 8.25
CA ASP A 140 -6.22 16.43 9.63
C ASP A 140 -7.70 16.15 9.86
N THR A 141 -8.00 15.21 10.75
CA THR A 141 -9.38 14.83 11.08
C THR A 141 -10.11 15.84 11.97
N LYS A 142 -9.39 16.61 12.78
CA LYS A 142 -9.96 17.63 13.67
C LYS A 142 -10.36 18.87 12.87
N GLU A 143 -9.45 19.37 12.04
CA GLU A 143 -9.67 20.53 11.19
C GLU A 143 -10.40 20.19 9.88
N ARG A 144 -10.51 18.89 9.56
CA ARG A 144 -11.12 18.36 8.33
C ARG A 144 -10.51 18.94 7.06
N ASN A 145 -9.22 19.26 7.11
CA ASN A 145 -8.47 19.89 6.04
C ASN A 145 -7.28 19.03 5.62
N PHE A 146 -6.80 19.30 4.41
CA PHE A 146 -5.58 18.72 3.89
C PHE A 146 -4.39 19.64 4.22
N LYS A 147 -3.41 19.13 4.97
CA LYS A 147 -2.20 19.87 5.33
C LYS A 147 -1.17 19.76 4.22
N LYS A 148 -1.24 20.69 3.26
CA LYS A 148 -0.35 20.73 2.09
C LYS A 148 1.14 20.72 2.45
N GLU A 149 1.54 21.47 3.47
CA GLU A 149 2.94 21.52 3.92
C GLU A 149 3.43 20.18 4.49
N VAL A 150 2.57 19.44 5.19
CA VAL A 150 2.90 18.09 5.67
C VAL A 150 3.07 17.16 4.49
N HIS A 151 2.17 17.24 3.51
CA HIS A 151 2.26 16.42 2.30
C HIS A 151 3.56 16.65 1.54
N ILE A 152 3.94 17.92 1.30
CA ILE A 152 5.19 18.28 0.61
C ILE A 152 6.40 17.68 1.35
N LYS A 153 6.50 17.87 2.67
CA LYS A 153 7.60 17.30 3.46
C LYS A 153 7.64 15.78 3.37
N LEU A 154 6.49 15.12 3.47
CA LEU A 154 6.41 13.65 3.41
C LEU A 154 6.80 13.11 2.03
N THR A 155 6.36 13.75 0.94
CA THR A 155 6.71 13.31 -0.43
C THR A 155 8.16 13.60 -0.77
N GLU A 156 8.77 14.64 -0.21
CA GLU A 156 10.21 14.92 -0.33
C GLU A 156 11.07 13.95 0.50
N ASN A 157 10.68 13.69 1.75
CA ASN A 157 11.46 12.84 2.66
C ASN A 157 11.35 11.34 2.35
N TYR A 158 10.20 10.91 1.83
CA TYR A 158 9.87 9.50 1.61
C TYR A 158 9.52 9.21 0.15
N THR A 159 10.30 9.75 -0.79
CA THR A 159 10.08 9.49 -2.22
C THR A 159 10.08 7.98 -2.52
N TYR A 160 9.24 7.56 -3.46
CA TYR A 160 9.15 6.16 -3.88
C TYR A 160 10.51 5.55 -4.24
N ALA A 161 11.36 6.32 -4.92
CA ALA A 161 12.68 5.86 -5.39
C ALA A 161 13.70 5.67 -4.26
N ASN A 162 13.63 6.50 -3.21
CA ASN A 162 14.70 6.58 -2.21
C ASN A 162 14.31 6.02 -0.85
N VAL A 163 13.01 5.87 -0.56
CA VAL A 163 12.57 5.40 0.76
C VAL A 163 13.02 3.96 0.98
N LYS A 164 13.72 3.75 2.10
CA LYS A 164 14.25 2.46 2.50
C LYS A 164 13.46 1.87 3.67
N PHE A 165 13.51 0.56 3.74
CA PHE A 165 13.11 -0.16 4.94
C PHE A 165 14.04 0.23 6.12
N ILE A 166 13.78 -0.30 7.31
CA ILE A 166 14.39 0.21 8.54
C ILE A 166 15.71 -0.48 8.83
N GLY A 167 16.78 0.30 8.95
CA GLY A 167 18.13 -0.16 9.25
C GLY A 167 19.14 0.16 8.15
N GLU A 168 20.43 0.08 8.49
CA GLU A 168 21.51 0.22 7.51
C GLU A 168 21.48 -0.93 6.48
N ASN A 169 21.71 -0.61 5.21
CA ASN A 169 21.76 -1.57 4.09
C ASN A 169 20.47 -2.37 3.84
N THR A 170 19.32 -1.77 4.11
CA THR A 170 18.01 -2.37 3.82
C THR A 170 17.48 -2.03 2.43
N PRO A 171 16.58 -2.86 1.86
CA PRO A 171 16.04 -2.62 0.53
C PRO A 171 15.20 -1.34 0.46
N ASN A 172 15.14 -0.73 -0.72
CA ASN A 172 14.14 0.30 -1.02
C ASN A 172 12.73 -0.30 -1.11
N LEU A 173 11.72 0.55 -1.18
CA LEU A 173 10.31 0.13 -1.21
C LEU A 173 9.98 -0.85 -2.35
N SER A 174 10.45 -0.59 -3.57
CA SER A 174 10.18 -1.46 -4.72
C SER A 174 10.79 -2.84 -4.53
N THR A 175 12.08 -2.89 -4.17
CA THR A 175 12.79 -4.15 -3.91
C THR A 175 12.18 -4.90 -2.72
N PHE A 176 11.76 -4.19 -1.67
CA PHE A 176 11.07 -4.81 -0.54
C PHE A 176 9.73 -5.45 -0.94
N ALA A 177 8.95 -4.80 -1.81
CA ALA A 177 7.69 -5.31 -2.32
C ALA A 177 7.85 -6.56 -3.22
N GLU A 178 9.05 -6.79 -3.77
CA GLU A 178 9.37 -7.97 -4.58
C GLU A 178 9.75 -9.21 -3.75
N ILE A 179 10.13 -9.03 -2.48
CA ILE A 179 10.43 -10.15 -1.58
C ILE A 179 9.22 -11.10 -1.53
N PRO A 180 9.39 -12.44 -1.55
CA PRO A 180 8.24 -13.33 -1.42
C PRO A 180 7.40 -13.03 -0.17
N GLN A 181 6.08 -12.96 -0.31
CA GLN A 181 5.17 -12.51 0.76
C GLN A 181 5.36 -13.26 2.08
N PHE A 182 5.64 -14.57 2.00
CA PHE A 182 5.96 -15.40 3.17
C PHE A 182 7.12 -14.81 4.00
N PHE A 183 8.22 -14.40 3.36
CA PHE A 183 9.38 -13.85 4.06
C PHE A 183 9.08 -12.48 4.66
N ARG A 184 8.31 -11.63 3.97
CA ARG A 184 7.83 -10.37 4.55
C ARG A 184 7.03 -10.63 5.83
N TRP A 185 6.06 -11.54 5.78
CA TRP A 185 5.22 -11.84 6.93
C TRP A 185 5.96 -12.53 8.07
N LEU A 186 7.00 -13.33 7.76
CA LEU A 186 7.87 -13.92 8.76
C LEU A 186 8.67 -12.85 9.50
N THR A 187 9.22 -11.86 8.77
CA THR A 187 9.89 -10.71 9.38
C THR A 187 8.91 -9.87 10.19
N GLU A 188 7.71 -9.59 9.68
CA GLU A 188 6.66 -8.86 10.42
C GLU A 188 6.32 -9.58 11.73
N TRP A 189 6.18 -10.91 11.70
CA TRP A 189 5.93 -11.71 12.90
C TRP A 189 7.09 -11.64 13.90
N ARG A 190 8.34 -11.68 13.41
CA ARG A 190 9.52 -11.57 14.27
C ARG A 190 9.55 -10.21 14.98
N ASP A 191 9.32 -9.13 14.25
CA ASP A 191 9.32 -7.76 14.78
C ASP A 191 8.18 -7.51 15.78
N ASP A 192 7.05 -8.19 15.62
CA ASP A 192 5.93 -8.15 16.59
C ASP A 192 6.21 -8.99 17.85
N PHE A 193 7.05 -10.03 17.75
CA PHE A 193 7.31 -10.99 18.83
C PHE A 193 8.48 -10.59 19.73
N CYS A 194 9.56 -10.07 19.15
CA CYS A 194 10.79 -9.66 19.85
C CYS A 194 10.71 -8.22 20.34
#